data_AF-A0A1C7MIG7-F1
#
_entry.id   AF-A0A1C7MIG7-F1
#
_cell.length_a   1.000
_cell.length_b   1.000
_cell.length_c   1.000
_cell.angle_alpha   90.00
_cell.angle_beta   90.00
_cell.angle_gamma   90.00
#
_symmetry.space_group_name_H-M   'P 1'
#
loop_
_entity.id
_entity.type
_entity.pdbx_description
1 polymer ?
#
loop_
_entity_poly.entity_id
_entity_poly.type
_entity_poly.pdbx_seq_one_letter_code
_entity_poly.pdbx_strand_id
1 'polypeptide(L)'
;MALAFLLSSKPFDQAAAWAALPADQRATIKSQYSSAGISIIVSAFGSTEEPTTQGVDPTSTANTMAQFVLNNGLDGIDVDYEDLDAMNAKNGAAEAWLTTFTQTLRTQLPKGQFILTHARQ
;
A
#
# COMPACT_ATOMS: atom_id res chain seq x y z
N MET A 1 0.82 12.27 4.71
CA MET A 1 -0.44 11.66 5.15
C MET A 1 -0.62 10.32 4.45
N ALA A 2 -1.28 9.36 5.11
CA ALA A 2 -1.62 8.07 4.53
C ALA A 2 -3.14 7.97 4.35
N LEU A 3 -3.57 7.51 3.17
CA LEU A 3 -4.97 7.25 2.84
C LEU A 3 -5.30 5.81 3.26
N ALA A 4 -6.18 5.67 4.25
CA ALA A 4 -6.79 4.40 4.61
C ALA A 4 -7.86 4.00 3.58
N PHE A 5 -8.01 2.77 3.12
CA PHE A 5 -7.06 1.66 3.09
C PHE A 5 -7.08 1.03 1.70
N LEU A 6 -5.99 0.37 1.32
CA LEU A 6 -5.91 -0.45 0.12
C LEU A 6 -5.84 -1.92 0.52
N LEU A 7 -6.97 -2.63 0.39
CA LEU A 7 -7.04 -4.06 0.64
C LEU A 7 -6.66 -4.84 -0.61
N SER A 8 -6.35 -6.13 -0.47
CA SER A 8 -5.98 -7.02 -1.59
C SER A 8 -7.02 -7.04 -2.72
N SER A 9 -8.30 -6.84 -2.38
CA SER A 9 -9.41 -6.87 -3.33
C SER A 9 -9.72 -5.53 -4.01
N LYS A 10 -9.67 -4.42 -3.27
CA LYS A 10 -10.01 -3.06 -3.75
C LYS A 10 -9.64 -1.98 -2.72
N PRO A 11 -9.59 -0.69 -3.12
CA PRO A 11 -9.51 0.41 -2.16
C PRO A 11 -10.80 0.57 -1.34
N PHE A 12 -10.64 1.07 -0.12
CA PHE A 12 -11.70 1.42 0.83
C PHE A 12 -11.49 2.84 1.37
N ASP A 13 -12.50 3.37 2.06
CA ASP A 13 -12.48 4.64 2.77
C ASP A 13 -11.85 5.80 1.98
N GLN A 14 -10.78 6.40 2.49
CA GLN A 14 -10.09 7.53 1.87
C GLN A 14 -9.38 7.13 0.56
N ALA A 15 -8.84 5.92 0.47
CA ALA A 15 -8.24 5.43 -0.78
C ALA A 15 -9.30 5.28 -1.88
N ALA A 16 -10.51 4.80 -1.53
CA ALA A 16 -11.63 4.71 -2.46
C ALA A 16 -12.14 6.09 -2.86
N ALA A 17 -12.29 7.00 -1.89
CA ALA A 17 -12.69 8.37 -2.15
C ALA A 17 -11.69 9.10 -3.06
N TRP A 18 -10.39 8.93 -2.82
CA TRP A 18 -9.33 9.49 -3.66
C TRP A 18 -9.38 8.93 -5.09
N ALA A 19 -9.53 7.62 -5.24
CA ALA A 19 -9.59 6.97 -6.54
C ALA A 19 -10.82 7.41 -7.36
N ALA A 20 -11.92 7.76 -6.69
CA ALA A 20 -13.14 8.26 -7.32
C ALA A 20 -13.05 9.72 -7.81
N LEU A 21 -12.05 10.49 -7.37
CA LEU A 21 -11.86 11.86 -7.84
C LEU A 21 -11.46 11.89 -9.33
N PRO A 22 -11.86 12.91 -10.09
CA PRO A 22 -11.28 13.20 -11.40
C PRO A 22 -9.74 13.38 -11.33
N ALA A 23 -9.06 12.99 -12.40
CA ALA A 23 -7.58 12.99 -12.43
C ALA A 23 -6.97 14.40 -12.28
N ASP A 24 -7.62 15.42 -12.86
CA ASP A 24 -7.24 16.83 -12.73
C ASP A 24 -7.44 17.36 -11.30
N GLN A 25 -8.51 16.93 -10.63
CA GLN A 25 -8.73 17.25 -9.22
C GLN A 25 -7.67 16.59 -8.33
N ARG A 26 -7.34 15.31 -8.55
CA ARG A 26 -6.22 14.65 -7.85
C ARG A 26 -4.91 15.39 -8.07
N ALA A 27 -4.59 15.76 -9.30
CA ALA A 27 -3.36 16.49 -9.63
C ALA A 27 -3.30 17.86 -8.93
N THR A 28 -4.43 18.58 -8.87
CA THR A 28 -4.55 19.86 -8.17
C THR A 28 -4.29 19.70 -6.67
N ILE A 29 -4.95 18.74 -6.03
CA ILE A 29 -4.75 18.46 -4.60
C ILE A 29 -3.30 18.04 -4.35
N LYS A 30 -2.77 17.13 -5.19
CA LYS A 30 -1.39 16.64 -5.07
C LYS A 30 -0.36 17.78 -5.13
N SER A 31 -0.57 18.76 -6.01
CA SER A 31 0.28 19.95 -6.13
C SER A 31 0.22 20.82 -4.86
N GLN A 32 -0.97 21.03 -4.29
CA GLN A 32 -1.14 21.79 -3.05
C GLN A 32 -0.42 21.13 -1.87
N TYR A 33 -0.57 19.82 -1.71
CA TYR A 33 0.11 19.05 -0.66
C TYR A 33 1.63 19.05 -0.86
N SER A 34 2.11 18.84 -2.09
CA SER A 34 3.53 18.90 -2.42
C SER A 34 4.13 20.28 -2.11
N SER A 35 3.42 21.36 -2.44
CA SER A 35 3.85 22.74 -2.13
C SER A 35 3.92 23.03 -0.63
N ALA A 36 3.14 22.30 0.17
CA ALA A 36 3.20 22.33 1.62
C ALA A 36 4.25 21.36 2.22
N GLY A 37 5.01 20.64 1.37
CA GLY A 37 5.98 19.64 1.82
C GLY A 37 5.37 18.34 2.35
N ILE A 38 4.10 18.04 1.99
CA ILE A 38 3.37 16.88 2.46
C ILE A 38 3.24 15.85 1.33
N SER A 39 3.68 14.63 1.60
CA SER A 39 3.43 13.48 0.73
C SER A 39 2.05 12.86 1.01
N ILE A 40 1.39 12.38 -0.04
CA ILE A 40 0.15 11.60 0.01
C ILE A 40 0.48 10.17 -0.40
N ILE A 41 0.42 9.24 0.55
CA ILE A 41 0.63 7.81 0.34
C ILE A 41 -0.66 7.04 0.64
N VAL A 42 -0.73 5.75 0.28
CA VAL A 42 -1.85 4.87 0.67
C VAL A 42 -1.40 3.87 1.72
N SER A 43 -2.21 3.59 2.74
CA SER A 43 -1.97 2.49 3.68
C SER A 43 -2.58 1.21 3.14
N ALA A 44 -1.78 0.16 3.01
CA ALA A 44 -2.20 -1.15 2.55
C ALA A 44 -2.55 -2.07 3.72
N PHE A 45 -3.62 -2.85 3.56
CA PHE A 45 -4.16 -3.77 4.57
C PHE A 45 -4.79 -3.04 5.78
N GLY A 46 -4.20 -3.19 6.96
CA GLY A 46 -4.81 -2.89 8.26
C GLY A 46 -5.50 -4.12 8.88
N SER A 47 -5.99 -3.94 10.11
CA SER A 47 -6.52 -4.98 11.01
C SER A 47 -7.57 -5.96 10.46
N THR A 48 -8.13 -5.73 9.28
CA THR A 48 -9.15 -6.60 8.67
C THR A 48 -8.62 -7.53 7.59
N GLU A 49 -7.33 -7.44 7.22
CA GLU A 49 -6.73 -8.36 6.26
C GLU A 49 -5.57 -9.17 6.83
N GLU A 50 -5.64 -10.47 6.57
CA GLU A 50 -4.65 -11.48 6.96
C GLU A 50 -4.13 -12.16 5.68
N PRO A 51 -3.36 -11.47 4.84
CA PRO A 51 -3.08 -11.93 3.47
C PRO A 51 -2.24 -13.21 3.41
N THR A 52 -1.44 -13.51 4.44
CA THR A 52 -0.65 -14.75 4.48
C THR A 52 -1.52 -15.93 4.90
N THR A 53 -2.30 -15.77 5.97
CA THR A 53 -3.25 -16.78 6.47
C THR A 53 -4.32 -17.10 5.43
N GLN A 54 -4.78 -16.09 4.69
CA GLN A 54 -5.75 -16.25 3.59
C GLN A 54 -5.13 -16.81 2.30
N GLY A 55 -3.81 -17.01 2.24
CA GLY A 55 -3.13 -17.59 1.07
C GLY A 55 -3.13 -16.68 -0.16
N VAL A 56 -3.20 -15.35 0.04
CA VAL A 56 -3.15 -14.37 -1.04
C VAL A 56 -1.75 -14.35 -1.65
N ASP A 57 -1.63 -14.30 -2.98
CA ASP A 57 -0.31 -14.26 -3.64
C ASP A 57 0.41 -12.91 -3.43
N PRO A 58 1.61 -12.87 -2.82
CA PRO A 58 2.29 -11.62 -2.52
C PRO A 58 2.72 -10.85 -3.77
N THR A 59 3.03 -11.53 -4.87
CA THR A 59 3.52 -10.88 -6.10
C THR A 59 2.38 -10.15 -6.82
N SER A 60 1.25 -10.84 -7.00
CA SER A 60 0.04 -10.30 -7.60
C SER A 60 -0.52 -9.13 -6.80
N THR A 61 -0.57 -9.26 -5.48
CA THR A 61 -1.03 -8.18 -4.59
C THR A 61 -0.10 -6.97 -4.68
N ALA A 62 1.22 -7.17 -4.60
CA ALA A 62 2.18 -6.06 -4.72
C ALA A 62 2.06 -5.35 -6.08
N ASN A 63 1.92 -6.08 -7.18
CA ASN A 63 1.72 -5.49 -8.50
C ASN A 63 0.43 -4.67 -8.58
N THR A 64 -0.68 -5.23 -8.08
CA THR A 64 -1.98 -4.53 -8.05
C THR A 64 -1.90 -3.25 -7.23
N MET A 65 -1.28 -3.30 -6.06
CA MET A 65 -1.15 -2.15 -5.18
C MET A 65 -0.19 -1.10 -5.73
N ALA A 66 0.92 -1.50 -6.35
CA ALA A 66 1.81 -0.56 -7.04
C ALA A 66 1.10 0.15 -8.20
N GLN A 67 0.32 -0.58 -9.01
CA GLN A 67 -0.49 0.03 -10.06
C GLN A 67 -1.52 1.01 -9.50
N PHE A 68 -2.11 0.72 -8.34
CA PHE A 68 -2.98 1.68 -7.66
C PHE A 68 -2.23 2.98 -7.32
N VAL A 69 -1.03 2.90 -6.75
CA VAL A 69 -0.18 4.07 -6.44
C VAL A 69 0.09 4.90 -7.69
N LEU A 70 0.52 4.24 -8.77
CA LEU A 70 0.86 4.89 -10.04
C LEU A 70 -0.36 5.56 -10.70
N ASN A 71 -1.48 4.83 -10.83
CA ASN A 71 -2.69 5.31 -11.50
C ASN A 71 -3.39 6.45 -10.74
N ASN A 72 -3.16 6.55 -9.44
CA ASN A 72 -3.78 7.56 -8.58
C ASN A 72 -2.83 8.70 -8.20
N GLY A 73 -1.62 8.75 -8.77
CA GLY A 73 -0.67 9.84 -8.56
C GLY A 73 -0.21 10.00 -7.10
N LEU A 74 -0.08 8.87 -6.39
CA LEU A 74 0.35 8.85 -5.00
C LEU A 74 1.87 8.80 -4.90
N ASP A 75 2.41 9.29 -3.79
CA ASP A 75 3.86 9.33 -3.53
C ASP A 75 4.43 8.00 -3.05
N GLY A 76 3.57 7.01 -2.79
CA GLY A 76 4.01 5.79 -2.14
C GLY A 76 2.92 5.01 -1.45
N ILE A 77 3.38 4.04 -0.66
CA ILE A 77 2.57 3.06 0.04
C ILE A 77 3.14 2.80 1.44
N ASP A 78 2.28 2.73 2.44
CA ASP A 78 2.60 2.25 3.78
C ASP A 78 2.05 0.84 3.94
N VAL A 79 2.88 -0.12 4.35
CA VAL A 79 2.49 -1.52 4.51
C VAL A 79 2.06 -1.75 5.95
N ASP A 80 0.76 -1.81 6.20
CA ASP A 80 0.15 -2.03 7.51
C ASP A 80 -0.29 -3.49 7.67
N TYR A 81 0.71 -4.38 7.67
CA TYR A 81 0.49 -5.82 7.74
C TYR A 81 0.20 -6.25 9.18
N GLU A 82 -1.01 -6.79 9.41
CA GLU A 82 -1.52 -7.18 10.73
C GLU A 82 -1.91 -8.67 10.83
N ASP A 83 -1.38 -9.53 9.96
CA ASP A 83 -1.59 -10.99 10.01
C ASP A 83 -0.77 -11.63 11.15
N LEU A 84 -1.19 -11.34 12.38
CA LEU A 84 -0.48 -11.72 13.59
C LEU A 84 -0.49 -13.24 13.80
N ASP A 85 -1.51 -13.94 13.33
CA ASP A 85 -1.57 -15.40 13.41
C ASP A 85 -0.47 -16.04 12.55
N ALA A 86 -0.27 -15.58 11.31
CA ALA A 86 0.82 -16.04 10.47
C ALA A 86 2.20 -15.71 11.06
N MET A 87 2.36 -14.51 11.63
CA MET A 87 3.61 -14.12 12.32
C MET A 87 3.87 -14.97 13.57
N ASN A 88 2.84 -15.21 14.39
CA ASN A 88 2.95 -15.96 15.63
C ASN A 88 3.16 -17.46 15.41
N ALA A 89 2.80 -18.00 14.24
CA ALA A 89 3.10 -19.38 13.85
C ALA A 89 4.61 -19.64 13.76
N LYS A 90 5.45 -18.61 13.56
CA LYS A 90 6.93 -18.69 13.57
C LYS A 90 7.49 -19.78 12.65
N ASN A 91 6.82 -20.01 11.53
CA ASN A 91 7.19 -21.04 10.55
C ASN A 91 7.83 -20.43 9.28
N GLY A 92 8.05 -19.11 9.25
CA GLY A 92 8.67 -18.40 8.14
C GLY A 92 7.70 -17.96 7.03
N ALA A 93 6.41 -18.31 7.12
CA ALA A 93 5.45 -18.02 6.05
C ALA A 93 5.17 -16.52 5.90
N ALA A 94 4.95 -15.81 7.01
CA ALA A 94 4.71 -14.37 7.02
C ALA A 94 5.93 -13.60 6.51
N GLU A 95 7.13 -13.98 6.95
CA GLU A 95 8.39 -13.35 6.53
C GLU A 95 8.68 -13.57 5.05
N ALA A 96 8.43 -14.79 4.55
CA ALA A 96 8.56 -15.10 3.13
C ALA A 96 7.57 -14.27 2.30
N TRP A 97 6.31 -14.20 2.73
CA TRP A 97 5.27 -13.42 2.08
C TRP A 97 5.63 -11.93 2.01
N LEU A 98 5.99 -11.32 3.15
CA LEU A 98 6.37 -9.91 3.25
C LEU A 98 7.63 -9.59 2.45
N THR A 99 8.58 -10.51 2.39
CA THR A 99 9.80 -10.35 1.59
C THR A 99 9.44 -10.25 0.10
N THR A 100 8.68 -11.21 -0.42
CA THR A 100 8.26 -11.23 -1.83
C THR A 100 7.40 -10.01 -2.16
N PHE A 101 6.44 -9.67 -1.31
CA PHE A 101 5.56 -8.52 -1.47
C PHE A 101 6.38 -7.22 -1.52
N THR A 102 7.28 -7.00 -0.56
CA THR A 102 8.08 -5.77 -0.46
C THR A 102 9.08 -5.64 -1.62
N GLN A 103 9.73 -6.73 -2.04
CA GLN A 103 10.66 -6.72 -3.18
C GLN A 103 9.93 -6.41 -4.49
N THR A 104 8.74 -6.99 -4.68
CA THR A 104 7.89 -6.72 -5.84
C THR A 104 7.45 -5.26 -5.85
N LEU A 105 6.98 -4.74 -4.70
CA LEU A 105 6.67 -3.32 -4.57
C LEU A 105 7.86 -2.43 -4.92
N ARG A 106 9.07 -2.74 -4.46
CA ARG A 106 10.28 -1.95 -4.78
C ARG A 106 10.70 -2.01 -6.23
N THR A 107 10.36 -3.10 -6.93
CA THR A 107 10.58 -3.19 -8.37
C THR A 107 9.65 -2.23 -9.13
N GLN A 108 8.39 -2.12 -8.68
CA GLN A 108 7.38 -1.26 -9.31
C GLN A 108 7.45 0.20 -8.83
N LEU A 109 7.89 0.42 -7.59
CA LEU A 109 7.97 1.71 -6.89
C LEU A 109 9.42 1.95 -6.41
N PRO A 110 10.33 2.37 -7.33
CA PRO A 110 11.75 2.47 -7.03
C PRO A 110 12.06 3.42 -5.86
N LYS A 111 13.02 3.02 -5.03
CA LYS A 111 13.53 3.83 -3.92
C LYS A 111 14.07 5.17 -4.44
N GLY A 112 13.76 6.25 -3.72
CA GLY A 112 14.16 7.62 -4.10
C GLY A 112 13.15 8.32 -5.00
N GLN A 113 12.19 7.59 -5.57
CA GLN A 113 11.04 8.15 -6.28
C GLN A 113 9.76 7.97 -5.48
N PHE A 114 9.60 6.81 -4.85
CA PHE A 114 8.44 6.48 -4.03
C PHE A 114 8.81 6.19 -2.58
N ILE A 115 7.93 6.64 -1.70
CA ILE A 115 7.94 6.30 -0.29
C ILE A 115 7.39 4.88 -0.16
N LEU A 116 8.11 4.03 0.57
CA LEU A 116 7.55 2.77 1.05
C LEU A 116 8.01 2.60 2.49
N THR A 117 7.03 2.53 3.37
CA THR A 117 7.16 2.38 4.82
C THR A 117 6.40 1.13 5.27
N HIS A 118 6.63 0.72 6.51
CA HIS A 118 5.89 -0.35 7.16
C HIS A 118 5.36 0.19 8.49
N ALA A 119 4.06 0.03 8.73
CA ALA A 119 3.50 0.13 10.05
C ALA A 119 3.76 -1.21 10.77
N ARG A 120 4.42 -1.12 11.93
CA ARG A 120 4.81 -2.29 12.71
C ARG A 120 3.89 -2.42 13.92
N GLN A 121 3.50 -3.64 14.22
CA GLN A 121 2.84 -4.03 15.46
C GLN A 121 3.76 -4.88 16.32
#